data_AF-A0A358XU01-F1
#
_entry.id   AF-A0A358XU01-F1
#
_cell.length_a   1.000
_cell.length_b   1.000
_cell.length_c   1.000
_cell.angle_alpha   90.00
_cell.angle_beta   90.00
_cell.angle_gamma   90.00
#
_symmetry.space_group_name_H-M   'P 1'
#
loop_
_entity.id
_entity.type
_entity.pdbx_description
1 polymer ?
#
loop_
_entity_poly.entity_id
_entity_poly.type
_entity_poly.pdbx_seq_one_letter_code
_entity_poly.pdbx_strand_id
1 'polypeptide(L)'
;MIDLVSKAEKHLAICSVSNMPISNRCASGEDELALAKLRKAASRLFGAAVLVQWDKSDWACEFAALENADELIQRGPLTPDHSIHTKPFGAVFGDKLPSDLAQFAEYYRAYFDSHCLSEHQILDLMPRFGVWLNKGMVYLAANAKRLQIVRDISTHTLRAIRNAEAFGGWTALPRQDLFEVEYWELEQAKLKAHHVKPEMEGMVALVTGAASGIGLATAEALAARGAAVVALDVAFADSAGNLGPAHAEMRLQVDVTDKTAVQDAIYSAVRQFGGIDLLVSNAGSFPPSSLLAEIDEVMWQQSLDLNLSAHLRLLRCCEPFLCEGYKPAVVFVGSKNVPAPGPGAGAYSIAKSGMTQMMRIAALELGKKGIRCNAVHPNAVYDTSIWTEEVLANRAAYYGMSVENYKRANVLGTELCSPDVAEVICALLSNQFAKTTGAQVPVDGGNERII
;
A
#
# COMPACT_ATOMS: atom_id res chain seq x y z
N MET A 1 44.24 -2.43 -12.14
CA MET A 1 42.79 -2.16 -11.97
C MET A 1 42.57 -0.74 -11.46
N ILE A 2 43.10 -0.36 -10.29
CA ILE A 2 42.99 1.01 -9.73
C ILE A 2 43.42 2.09 -10.74
N ASP A 3 44.59 1.95 -11.39
CA ASP A 3 45.06 2.94 -12.37
C ASP A 3 44.17 3.09 -13.61
N LEU A 4 43.51 2.01 -14.04
CA LEU A 4 42.58 2.04 -15.16
C LEU A 4 41.27 2.74 -14.76
N VAL A 5 40.77 2.46 -13.55
CA VAL A 5 39.62 3.13 -12.97
C VAL A 5 39.90 4.63 -12.82
N SER A 6 41.03 5.02 -12.24
CA SER A 6 41.38 6.43 -12.07
C SER A 6 41.60 7.17 -13.40
N LYS A 7 42.07 6.49 -14.45
CA LYS A 7 42.13 7.07 -15.80
C LYS A 7 40.74 7.27 -16.40
N ALA A 8 39.84 6.30 -16.22
CA ALA A 8 38.46 6.40 -16.67
C ALA A 8 37.71 7.52 -15.92
N GLU A 9 37.85 7.63 -14.60
CA GLU A 9 37.25 8.70 -13.78
C GLU A 9 37.72 10.09 -14.23
N LYS A 10 39.03 10.27 -14.48
CA LYS A 10 39.57 11.54 -15.00
C LYS A 10 39.02 11.87 -16.38
N HIS A 11 38.83 10.87 -17.23
CA HIS A 11 38.26 11.06 -18.57
C HIS A 11 36.76 11.43 -18.49
N LEU A 12 36.00 10.73 -17.64
CA LEU A 12 34.59 11.00 -17.36
C LEU A 12 34.34 12.40 -16.81
N ALA A 13 35.24 12.91 -15.95
CA ALA A 13 35.14 14.26 -15.41
C ALA A 13 35.27 15.37 -16.47
N ILE A 14 35.88 15.08 -17.63
CA ILE A 14 36.08 16.03 -18.74
C ILE A 14 34.89 15.99 -19.70
N CYS A 15 34.21 14.85 -19.80
CA CYS A 15 33.02 14.66 -20.63
C CYS A 15 31.77 15.05 -19.84
N SER A 16 31.36 16.32 -19.92
CA SER A 16 30.11 16.77 -19.32
C SER A 16 28.91 16.11 -20.02
N VAL A 17 28.21 15.21 -19.33
CA VAL A 17 26.87 14.80 -19.75
C VAL A 17 25.93 15.95 -19.39
N SER A 18 25.42 16.65 -20.40
CA SER A 18 24.48 17.75 -20.20
C SER A 18 23.20 17.26 -19.53
N ASN A 19 22.83 17.88 -18.41
CA ASN A 19 21.51 17.69 -17.81
C ASN A 19 20.48 18.36 -18.71
N MET A 20 19.49 17.61 -19.18
CA MET A 20 18.37 18.16 -19.94
C MET A 20 17.36 18.82 -18.99
N PRO A 21 16.68 19.90 -19.41
CA PRO A 21 15.72 20.58 -18.57
C PRO A 21 14.54 19.68 -18.19
N ILE A 22 14.20 19.69 -16.91
CA ILE A 22 13.15 18.88 -16.32
C ILE A 22 11.79 19.46 -16.71
N SER A 23 10.97 18.68 -17.41
CA SER A 23 9.54 18.99 -17.57
C SER A 23 8.83 18.63 -16.26
N ASN A 24 8.66 19.64 -15.40
CA ASN A 24 7.98 19.49 -14.13
C ASN A 24 6.46 19.38 -14.37
N ARG A 25 6.00 18.20 -14.81
CA ARG A 25 4.56 17.96 -14.95
C ARG A 25 3.97 17.71 -13.57
N CYS A 26 3.12 18.66 -13.16
CA CYS A 26 2.26 18.53 -11.99
C CYS A 26 1.49 17.21 -12.11
N ALA A 27 1.55 16.38 -11.09
CA ALA A 27 0.81 15.12 -11.08
C ALA A 27 -0.69 15.41 -11.09
N SER A 28 -1.41 14.96 -12.11
CA SER A 28 -2.86 14.94 -12.13
C SER A 28 -3.34 13.58 -11.65
N GLY A 29 -4.45 13.52 -10.90
CA GLY A 29 -5.04 12.27 -10.38
C GLY A 29 -5.34 11.20 -11.45
N GLU A 30 -5.28 11.56 -12.73
CA GLU A 30 -5.39 10.65 -13.87
C GLU A 30 -4.19 9.71 -13.98
N ASP A 31 -2.99 10.19 -13.65
CA ASP A 31 -1.75 9.40 -13.74
C ASP A 31 -1.67 8.37 -12.63
N GLU A 32 -2.05 8.73 -11.40
CA GLU A 32 -2.17 7.76 -10.31
C GLU A 32 -3.20 6.68 -10.65
N LEU A 33 -4.32 7.06 -11.29
CA LEU A 33 -5.33 6.07 -11.71
C LEU A 33 -4.81 5.18 -12.85
N ALA A 34 -4.03 5.72 -13.79
CA ALA A 34 -3.39 4.94 -14.85
C ALA A 34 -2.37 3.94 -14.26
N LEU A 35 -1.60 4.36 -13.25
CA LEU A 35 -0.68 3.49 -12.51
C LEU A 35 -1.42 2.36 -11.78
N ALA A 36 -2.57 2.66 -11.17
CA ALA A 36 -3.41 1.63 -10.54
C ALA A 36 -3.98 0.62 -11.54
N LYS A 37 -4.37 1.07 -12.73
CA LYS A 37 -4.77 0.18 -13.83
C LYS A 37 -3.61 -0.69 -14.32
N LEU A 38 -2.40 -0.14 -14.41
CA LEU A 38 -1.19 -0.91 -14.72
C LEU A 38 -0.97 -2.00 -13.67
N ARG A 39 -1.01 -1.65 -12.37
CA ARG A 39 -0.84 -2.59 -11.27
C ARG A 39 -1.87 -3.73 -11.31
N LYS A 40 -3.14 -3.43 -11.60
CA LYS A 40 -4.18 -4.44 -11.76
C LYS A 40 -3.89 -5.41 -12.90
N ALA A 41 -3.50 -4.87 -14.05
CA ALA A 41 -3.14 -5.68 -15.21
C ALA A 41 -1.90 -6.54 -14.93
N ALA A 42 -0.89 -5.97 -14.27
CA ALA A 42 0.31 -6.68 -13.83
C ALA A 42 0.00 -7.79 -12.82
N SER A 43 -0.88 -7.54 -11.85
CA SER A 43 -1.32 -8.56 -10.88
C SER A 43 -2.02 -9.74 -11.57
N ARG A 44 -2.84 -9.47 -12.59
CA ARG A 44 -3.48 -10.52 -13.39
C ARG A 44 -2.47 -11.33 -14.19
N LEU A 45 -1.51 -10.67 -14.82
CA LEU A 45 -0.46 -11.29 -15.61
C LEU A 45 0.49 -12.15 -14.75
N PHE A 46 0.79 -11.68 -13.54
CA PHE A 46 1.63 -12.37 -12.56
C PHE A 46 0.89 -13.49 -11.80
N GLY A 47 -0.45 -13.42 -11.72
CA GLY A 47 -1.28 -14.39 -11.00
C GLY A 47 -1.39 -14.17 -9.49
N ALA A 48 -0.86 -13.06 -8.97
CA ALA A 48 -0.96 -12.65 -7.57
C ALA A 48 -0.91 -11.12 -7.44
N ALA A 49 -1.20 -10.57 -6.25
CA ALA A 49 -0.98 -9.15 -6.00
C ALA A 49 0.51 -8.80 -6.17
N VAL A 50 0.78 -7.62 -6.74
CA VAL A 50 2.12 -7.07 -6.93
C VAL A 50 2.14 -5.61 -6.50
N LEU A 51 3.33 -5.08 -6.22
CA LEU A 51 3.55 -3.65 -6.02
C LEU A 51 4.04 -3.02 -7.32
N VAL A 52 3.64 -1.78 -7.56
CA VAL A 52 4.16 -0.94 -8.64
C VAL A 52 4.60 0.39 -8.07
N GLN A 53 5.86 0.78 -8.28
CA GLN A 53 6.37 2.08 -7.85
C GLN A 53 6.62 2.97 -9.06
N TRP A 54 6.16 4.22 -8.99
CA TRP A 54 6.46 5.27 -9.94
C TRP A 54 7.52 6.21 -9.37
N ASP A 55 8.72 6.13 -9.93
CA ASP A 55 9.86 6.97 -9.56
C ASP A 55 9.87 8.23 -10.43
N LYS A 56 9.66 9.35 -9.74
CA LYS A 56 9.64 10.70 -10.29
C LYS A 56 10.85 11.52 -9.86
N SER A 57 11.91 10.88 -9.39
CA SER A 57 13.17 11.58 -9.13
C SER A 57 13.67 12.27 -10.40
N ASP A 58 14.46 13.34 -10.24
CA ASP A 58 15.01 14.11 -11.37
C ASP A 58 15.69 13.20 -12.39
N TRP A 59 16.48 12.23 -11.92
CA TRP A 59 17.12 11.23 -12.78
C TRP A 59 16.12 10.40 -13.59
N ALA A 60 15.04 9.91 -12.96
CA ALA A 60 14.06 9.07 -13.62
C ALA A 60 13.29 9.85 -14.69
N CYS A 61 12.91 11.11 -14.37
CA CYS A 61 12.25 12.01 -15.30
C CYS A 61 13.18 12.41 -16.47
N GLU A 62 14.44 12.70 -16.20
CA GLU A 62 15.46 12.98 -17.23
C GLU A 62 15.63 11.78 -18.18
N PHE A 63 15.78 10.56 -17.64
CA PHE A 63 15.92 9.36 -18.46
C PHE A 63 14.67 9.14 -19.32
N ALA A 64 13.48 9.28 -18.74
CA ALA A 64 12.22 9.10 -19.45
C ALA A 64 11.94 10.15 -20.53
N ALA A 65 12.66 11.28 -20.52
CA ALA A 65 12.55 12.34 -21.51
C ALA A 65 13.56 12.21 -22.67
N LEU A 66 14.47 11.22 -22.65
CA LEU A 66 15.39 10.98 -23.75
C LEU A 66 14.64 10.54 -25.01
N GLU A 67 15.05 11.05 -26.18
CA GLU A 67 14.45 10.69 -27.47
C GLU A 67 14.54 9.19 -27.79
N ASN A 68 15.54 8.51 -27.24
CA ASN A 68 15.79 7.07 -27.40
C ASN A 68 15.58 6.27 -26.10
N ALA A 69 14.81 6.78 -25.13
CA ALA A 69 14.59 6.09 -23.84
C ALA A 69 13.98 4.68 -24.00
N ASP A 70 13.09 4.52 -24.99
CA ASP A 70 12.41 3.28 -25.36
C ASP A 70 13.36 2.20 -25.90
N GLU A 71 14.41 2.63 -26.59
CA GLU A 71 15.48 1.78 -27.12
C GLU A 71 16.46 1.42 -26.01
N LEU A 72 16.96 2.41 -25.26
CA LEU A 72 17.94 2.22 -24.19
C LEU A 72 17.46 1.24 -23.12
N ILE A 73 16.17 1.29 -22.76
CA ILE A 73 15.63 0.41 -21.73
C ILE A 73 15.55 -1.07 -22.16
N GLN A 74 15.58 -1.32 -23.46
CA GLN A 74 15.49 -2.66 -24.03
C GLN A 74 16.86 -3.31 -24.27
N ARG A 75 17.97 -2.57 -24.23
CA ARG A 75 19.31 -3.10 -24.58
C ARG A 75 19.78 -4.25 -23.69
N GLY A 76 19.34 -4.27 -22.43
CA GLY A 76 19.62 -5.35 -21.49
C GLY A 76 20.69 -5.02 -20.45
N PRO A 77 20.97 -5.95 -19.54
CA PRO A 77 21.68 -5.67 -18.31
C PRO A 77 23.20 -5.49 -18.49
N LEU A 78 23.84 -4.82 -17.54
CA LEU A 78 25.31 -4.70 -17.49
C LEU A 78 26.01 -6.05 -17.26
N THR A 79 25.41 -6.91 -16.43
CA THR A 79 25.91 -8.24 -16.13
C THR A 79 24.80 -9.26 -16.40
N PRO A 80 25.12 -10.45 -16.93
CA PRO A 80 24.09 -11.45 -17.22
C PRO A 80 23.29 -11.84 -15.98
N ASP A 81 23.93 -11.94 -14.81
CA ASP A 81 23.29 -12.27 -13.53
C ASP A 81 22.19 -11.27 -13.14
N HIS A 82 22.23 -10.02 -13.58
CA HIS A 82 21.14 -9.08 -13.30
C HIS A 82 19.83 -9.49 -13.99
N SER A 83 19.87 -10.23 -15.09
CA SER A 83 18.68 -10.69 -15.82
C SER A 83 17.74 -11.53 -14.94
N ILE A 84 18.28 -12.28 -13.98
CA ILE A 84 17.51 -13.11 -13.05
C ILE A 84 16.66 -12.23 -12.11
N HIS A 85 17.11 -11.01 -11.83
CA HIS A 85 16.42 -10.06 -10.97
C HIS A 85 15.47 -9.14 -11.75
N THR A 86 15.88 -8.66 -12.92
CA THR A 86 15.20 -7.58 -13.66
C THR A 86 14.55 -7.99 -14.96
N LYS A 87 14.68 -9.25 -15.41
CA LYS A 87 14.48 -9.68 -16.80
C LYS A 87 15.54 -9.06 -17.74
N PRO A 88 15.73 -9.64 -18.95
CA PRO A 88 16.73 -9.21 -19.93
C PRO A 88 16.45 -7.84 -20.58
N PHE A 89 15.27 -7.25 -20.37
CA PHE A 89 14.91 -5.93 -20.89
C PHE A 89 13.71 -5.36 -20.11
N GLY A 90 13.60 -4.03 -20.07
CA GLY A 90 12.47 -3.33 -19.46
C GLY A 90 11.32 -3.07 -20.43
N ALA A 91 10.17 -2.67 -19.87
CA ALA A 91 8.98 -2.29 -20.64
C ALA A 91 9.01 -0.81 -21.07
N VAL A 92 8.33 -0.50 -22.17
CA VAL A 92 8.08 0.87 -22.62
C VAL A 92 6.60 1.17 -22.39
N PHE A 93 6.31 2.21 -21.61
CA PHE A 93 4.96 2.66 -21.32
C PHE A 93 4.72 4.04 -21.92
N GLY A 94 3.70 4.15 -22.76
CA GLY A 94 3.15 5.41 -23.24
C GLY A 94 1.99 5.86 -22.35
N ASP A 95 0.88 6.29 -22.94
CA ASP A 95 -0.30 6.73 -22.17
C ASP A 95 -1.29 5.58 -21.87
N LYS A 96 -1.12 4.40 -22.48
CA LYS A 96 -2.06 3.27 -22.40
C LYS A 96 -1.44 2.08 -21.65
N LEU A 97 -1.03 2.32 -20.40
CA LEU A 97 -0.20 1.42 -19.61
C LEU A 97 -0.66 -0.06 -19.62
N PRO A 98 -1.96 -0.41 -19.52
CA PRO A 98 -2.39 -1.82 -19.60
C PRO A 98 -2.17 -2.46 -20.97
N SER A 99 -2.32 -1.70 -22.06
CA SER A 99 -2.07 -2.19 -23.42
C SER A 99 -0.57 -2.33 -23.67
N ASP A 100 0.21 -1.36 -23.21
CA ASP A 100 1.67 -1.36 -23.30
C ASP A 100 2.28 -2.54 -22.51
N LEU A 101 1.72 -2.86 -21.34
CA LEU A 101 2.07 -4.06 -20.58
C LEU A 101 1.79 -5.35 -21.37
N ALA A 102 0.64 -5.43 -22.06
CA ALA A 102 0.32 -6.60 -22.88
C ALA A 102 1.30 -6.76 -24.04
N GLN A 103 1.72 -5.66 -24.66
CA GLN A 103 2.75 -5.66 -25.70
C GLN A 103 4.10 -6.17 -25.17
N PHE A 104 4.52 -5.76 -23.96
CA PHE A 104 5.70 -6.33 -23.32
C PHE A 104 5.56 -7.84 -23.12
N ALA A 105 4.39 -8.31 -22.66
CA ALA A 105 4.16 -9.73 -22.42
C ALA A 105 4.25 -10.57 -23.71
N GLU A 106 3.72 -10.04 -24.83
CA GLU A 106 3.85 -10.66 -26.16
C GLU A 106 5.30 -10.68 -26.63
N TYR A 107 6.03 -9.57 -26.46
CA TYR A 107 7.44 -9.48 -26.82
C TYR A 107 8.31 -10.46 -26.00
N TYR A 108 8.06 -10.56 -24.69
CA TYR A 108 8.76 -11.52 -23.83
C TYR A 108 8.42 -12.97 -24.19
N ARG A 109 7.18 -13.26 -24.61
CA ARG A 109 6.81 -14.60 -25.11
C ARG A 109 7.53 -14.94 -26.41
N ALA A 110 7.59 -14.02 -27.36
CA ALA A 110 8.34 -14.22 -28.59
C ALA A 110 9.85 -14.43 -28.32
N TYR A 111 10.41 -13.71 -27.34
CA TYR A 111 11.76 -13.94 -26.85
C TYR A 111 11.94 -15.35 -26.27
N PHE A 112 11.00 -15.84 -25.46
CA PHE A 112 11.03 -17.22 -24.97
C PHE A 112 10.96 -18.23 -26.12
N ASP A 113 9.96 -18.12 -27.00
CA ASP A 113 9.71 -19.07 -28.10
C ASP A 113 10.91 -19.17 -29.06
N SER A 114 11.67 -18.08 -29.22
CA SER A 114 12.82 -18.03 -30.14
C SER A 114 14.09 -18.69 -29.58
N HIS A 115 14.21 -18.83 -28.26
CA HIS A 115 15.45 -19.28 -27.60
C HIS A 115 15.24 -20.51 -26.69
N CYS A 116 14.00 -20.91 -26.40
CA CYS A 116 13.72 -22.02 -25.50
C CYS A 116 14.16 -23.39 -26.05
N LEU A 117 14.56 -24.26 -25.14
CA LEU A 117 14.71 -25.70 -25.38
C LEU A 117 13.47 -26.43 -24.86
N SER A 118 13.33 -27.71 -25.21
CA SER A 118 12.16 -28.53 -24.87
C SER A 118 11.87 -28.65 -23.37
N GLU A 119 12.89 -28.52 -22.54
CA GLU A 119 12.86 -28.63 -21.09
C GLU A 119 12.44 -27.33 -20.38
N HIS A 120 12.49 -26.19 -21.08
CA HIS A 120 12.21 -24.90 -20.46
C HIS A 120 10.71 -24.67 -20.27
N GLN A 121 10.35 -24.08 -19.14
CA GLN A 121 9.03 -23.54 -18.87
C GLN A 121 9.13 -22.03 -18.79
N ILE A 122 8.23 -21.34 -19.49
CA ILE A 122 8.23 -19.87 -19.50
C ILE A 122 8.05 -19.31 -18.09
N LEU A 123 8.89 -18.34 -17.74
CA LEU A 123 8.76 -17.58 -16.49
C LEU A 123 7.56 -16.63 -16.58
N ASP A 124 7.19 -15.97 -15.47
CA ASP A 124 6.10 -15.01 -15.47
C ASP A 124 6.35 -13.89 -16.49
N LEU A 125 5.28 -13.39 -17.12
CA LEU A 125 5.36 -12.44 -18.22
C LEU A 125 5.43 -10.97 -17.77
N MET A 126 5.40 -10.72 -16.46
CA MET A 126 5.38 -9.36 -15.94
C MET A 126 6.77 -8.72 -16.03
N PRO A 127 6.92 -7.51 -16.60
CA PRO A 127 8.18 -6.78 -16.56
C PRO A 127 8.58 -6.49 -15.11
N ARG A 128 9.87 -6.28 -14.86
CA ARG A 128 10.33 -5.82 -13.54
C ARG A 128 10.51 -4.32 -13.48
N PHE A 129 10.88 -3.70 -14.59
CA PHE A 129 11.03 -2.26 -14.70
C PHE A 129 10.58 -1.79 -16.08
N GLY A 130 10.29 -0.51 -16.19
CA GLY A 130 9.94 0.13 -17.44
C GLY A 130 10.08 1.65 -17.37
N VAL A 131 10.09 2.28 -18.54
CA VAL A 131 10.09 3.73 -18.68
C VAL A 131 8.67 4.16 -19.01
N TRP A 132 8.14 5.09 -18.24
CA TRP A 132 6.92 5.80 -18.61
C TRP A 132 7.33 7.08 -19.31
N LEU A 133 7.23 7.07 -20.64
CA LEU A 133 7.77 8.12 -21.50
C LEU A 133 7.30 9.51 -21.04
N ASN A 134 8.27 10.40 -20.82
CA ASN A 134 8.08 11.77 -20.30
C ASN A 134 7.50 11.87 -18.88
N LYS A 135 7.38 10.77 -18.13
CA LYS A 135 6.76 10.74 -16.79
C LYS A 135 7.66 10.14 -15.71
N GLY A 136 8.65 9.33 -16.06
CA GLY A 136 9.62 8.75 -15.12
C GLY A 136 9.81 7.25 -15.30
N MET A 137 10.27 6.58 -14.24
CA MET A 137 10.51 5.14 -14.25
C MET A 137 9.44 4.41 -13.45
N VAL A 138 9.11 3.19 -13.87
CA VAL A 138 8.14 2.32 -13.22
C VAL A 138 8.80 1.00 -12.84
N TYR A 139 8.62 0.56 -11.60
CA TYR A 139 9.15 -0.70 -11.09
C TYR A 139 8.00 -1.59 -10.64
N LEU A 140 8.10 -2.89 -10.88
CA LEU A 140 7.08 -3.89 -10.57
C LEU A 140 7.71 -5.11 -9.90
N ALA A 141 7.12 -5.57 -8.79
CA ALA A 141 7.59 -6.76 -8.09
C ALA A 141 6.53 -7.36 -7.17
N ALA A 142 6.73 -8.61 -6.75
CA ALA A 142 5.81 -9.30 -5.84
C ALA A 142 5.73 -8.65 -4.44
N ASN A 143 6.80 -8.01 -3.97
CA ASN A 143 6.87 -7.38 -2.64
C ASN A 143 7.91 -6.24 -2.62
N ALA A 144 7.91 -5.44 -1.55
CA ALA A 144 8.72 -4.23 -1.44
C ALA A 144 10.24 -4.51 -1.51
N LYS A 145 10.71 -5.60 -0.90
CA LYS A 145 12.12 -6.00 -0.97
C LYS A 145 12.56 -6.28 -2.40
N ARG A 146 11.77 -7.06 -3.15
CA ARG A 146 12.05 -7.34 -4.57
C ARG A 146 11.95 -6.07 -5.41
N LEU A 147 11.01 -5.18 -5.11
CA LEU A 147 10.84 -3.90 -5.79
C LEU A 147 12.10 -3.03 -5.66
N GLN A 148 12.67 -2.96 -4.45
CA GLN A 148 13.91 -2.24 -4.20
C GLN A 148 15.09 -2.85 -4.97
N ILE A 149 15.28 -4.17 -4.92
CA ILE A 149 16.35 -4.86 -5.67
C ILE A 149 16.25 -4.53 -7.16
N VAL A 150 15.05 -4.61 -7.73
CA VAL A 150 14.80 -4.29 -9.13
C VAL A 150 15.14 -2.83 -9.43
N ARG A 151 14.70 -1.89 -8.59
CA ARG A 151 14.98 -0.46 -8.73
C ARG A 151 16.48 -0.17 -8.70
N ASP A 152 17.20 -0.71 -7.71
CA ASP A 152 18.63 -0.47 -7.53
C ASP A 152 19.43 -0.99 -8.73
N ILE A 153 19.17 -2.24 -9.15
CA ILE A 153 19.85 -2.86 -10.30
C ILE A 153 19.55 -2.12 -11.60
N SER A 154 18.28 -1.81 -11.87
CA SER A 154 17.88 -1.16 -13.13
C SER A 154 18.34 0.29 -13.18
N THR A 155 18.25 1.05 -12.09
CA THR A 155 18.77 2.42 -12.03
C THR A 155 20.28 2.46 -12.23
N HIS A 156 21.02 1.56 -11.57
CA HIS A 156 22.46 1.44 -11.77
C HIS A 156 22.80 1.11 -13.24
N THR A 157 22.10 0.13 -13.82
CA THR A 157 22.28 -0.31 -15.21
C THR A 157 22.02 0.84 -16.19
N LEU A 158 20.88 1.51 -16.09
CA LEU A 158 20.49 2.58 -17.02
C LEU A 158 21.40 3.80 -16.92
N ARG A 159 21.92 4.12 -15.73
CA ARG A 159 22.95 5.17 -15.56
C ARG A 159 24.24 4.82 -16.31
N ALA A 160 24.71 3.59 -16.18
CA ALA A 160 25.91 3.15 -16.87
C ALA A 160 25.71 3.13 -18.39
N ILE A 161 24.55 2.65 -18.88
CA ILE A 161 24.19 2.68 -20.30
C ILE A 161 24.19 4.12 -20.82
N ARG A 162 23.49 5.05 -20.14
CA ARG A 162 23.47 6.48 -20.51
C ARG A 162 24.87 7.07 -20.57
N ASN A 163 25.73 6.74 -19.61
CA ASN A 163 27.11 7.22 -19.62
C ASN A 163 27.91 6.60 -20.78
N ALA A 164 27.76 5.30 -21.05
CA ALA A 164 28.44 4.62 -22.15
C ALA A 164 28.06 5.17 -23.54
N GLU A 165 26.82 5.69 -23.71
CA GLU A 165 26.43 6.39 -24.94
C GLU A 165 27.33 7.59 -25.25
N ALA A 166 27.87 8.26 -24.23
CA ALA A 166 28.83 9.35 -24.43
C ALA A 166 30.22 8.86 -24.90
N PHE A 167 30.51 7.56 -24.83
CA PHE A 167 31.82 6.95 -25.12
C PHE A 167 31.79 5.91 -26.25
N GLY A 168 30.80 5.99 -27.15
CA GLY A 168 30.72 5.11 -28.32
C GLY A 168 29.67 4.01 -28.23
N GLY A 169 28.81 4.06 -27.21
CA GLY A 169 27.60 3.23 -27.13
C GLY A 169 27.71 2.05 -26.16
N TRP A 170 26.56 1.53 -25.76
CA TRP A 170 26.43 0.29 -25.00
C TRP A 170 25.88 -0.85 -25.87
N THR A 171 26.47 -2.04 -25.75
CA THR A 171 25.95 -3.30 -26.33
C THR A 171 26.00 -4.38 -25.27
N ALA A 172 24.83 -4.95 -24.94
CA ALA A 172 24.73 -6.11 -24.05
C ALA A 172 25.12 -7.41 -24.78
N LEU A 173 25.18 -8.52 -24.04
CA LEU A 173 25.32 -9.83 -24.65
C LEU A 173 24.16 -10.15 -25.61
N PRO A 174 24.38 -11.02 -26.61
CA PRO A 174 23.31 -11.58 -27.45
C PRO A 174 22.12 -12.10 -26.63
N ARG A 175 20.92 -12.01 -27.21
CA ARG A 175 19.68 -12.48 -26.56
C ARG A 175 19.74 -13.96 -26.16
N GLN A 176 20.40 -14.80 -26.94
CA GLN A 176 20.64 -16.20 -26.62
C GLN A 176 21.41 -16.35 -25.29
N ASP A 177 22.52 -15.65 -25.12
CA ASP A 177 23.34 -15.74 -23.91
C ASP A 177 22.59 -15.20 -22.68
N LEU A 178 21.81 -14.12 -22.84
CA LEU A 178 20.94 -13.61 -21.78
C LEU A 178 19.84 -14.61 -21.41
N PHE A 179 19.29 -15.32 -22.40
CA PHE A 179 18.29 -16.35 -22.20
C PHE A 179 18.86 -17.55 -21.45
N GLU A 180 20.05 -18.01 -21.84
CA GLU A 180 20.74 -19.11 -21.16
C GLU A 180 20.96 -18.80 -19.68
N VAL A 181 21.37 -17.58 -19.32
CA VAL A 181 21.54 -17.19 -17.91
C VAL A 181 20.19 -17.03 -17.18
N GLU A 182 19.20 -16.39 -17.81
CA GLU A 182 17.88 -16.20 -17.20
C GLU A 182 17.19 -17.55 -16.93
N TYR A 183 17.31 -18.53 -17.82
CA TYR A 183 16.66 -19.83 -17.70
C TYR A 183 17.55 -20.91 -17.07
N TRP A 184 18.78 -20.57 -16.67
CA TRP A 184 19.66 -21.53 -16.00
C TRP A 184 19.11 -21.93 -14.64
N GLU A 185 18.91 -23.23 -14.44
CA GLU A 185 18.27 -23.78 -13.23
C GLU A 185 18.96 -23.36 -11.92
N LEU A 186 20.30 -23.31 -11.91
CA LEU A 186 21.07 -22.95 -10.71
C LEU A 186 20.95 -21.46 -10.36
N GLU A 187 20.78 -20.60 -11.36
CA GLU A 187 20.52 -19.18 -11.15
C GLU A 187 19.08 -18.95 -10.67
N GLN A 188 18.12 -19.63 -11.29
CA GLN A 188 16.73 -19.60 -10.84
C GLN A 188 16.55 -20.15 -9.41
N ALA A 189 17.38 -21.11 -9.00
CA ALA A 189 17.39 -21.61 -7.63
C ALA A 189 17.71 -20.52 -6.59
N LYS A 190 18.51 -19.49 -6.94
CA LYS A 190 18.81 -18.34 -6.05
C LYS A 190 17.57 -17.49 -5.73
N LEU A 191 16.54 -17.54 -6.59
CA LEU A 191 15.30 -16.77 -6.46
C LEU A 191 14.20 -17.55 -5.75
N LYS A 192 14.30 -18.88 -5.67
CA LYS A 192 13.30 -19.71 -5.01
C LYS A 192 13.30 -19.40 -3.51
N ALA A 193 12.20 -18.81 -3.06
CA ALA A 193 11.95 -18.57 -1.65
C ALA A 193 11.77 -19.91 -0.92
N HIS A 194 12.51 -20.12 0.18
CA HIS A 194 12.35 -21.29 1.06
C HIS A 194 11.25 -21.13 2.12
N HIS A 195 10.60 -19.96 2.19
CA HIS A 195 9.52 -19.68 3.14
C HIS A 195 8.14 -19.65 2.46
N VAL A 196 7.10 -19.93 3.24
CA VAL A 196 5.70 -19.81 2.83
C VAL A 196 5.39 -18.35 2.49
N LYS A 197 4.78 -18.12 1.32
CA LYS A 197 4.34 -16.80 0.88
C LYS A 197 3.34 -16.21 1.87
N PRO A 198 3.56 -14.99 2.40
CA PRO A 198 2.59 -14.34 3.29
C PRO A 198 1.23 -14.12 2.62
N GLU A 199 0.15 -14.20 3.39
CA GLU A 199 -1.24 -14.15 2.90
C GLU A 199 -1.55 -12.87 2.10
N MET A 200 -1.00 -11.73 2.52
CA MET A 200 -1.25 -10.41 1.94
C MET A 200 -0.04 -9.86 1.18
N GLU A 201 0.92 -10.71 0.79
CA GLU A 201 2.08 -10.30 0.01
C GLU A 201 1.67 -9.59 -1.28
N GLY A 202 2.22 -8.39 -1.48
CA GLY A 202 1.98 -7.56 -2.67
C GLY A 202 0.68 -6.76 -2.63
N MET A 203 -0.12 -6.90 -1.57
CA MET A 203 -1.31 -6.07 -1.33
C MET A 203 -0.93 -4.73 -0.69
N VAL A 204 -1.73 -3.69 -0.93
CA VAL A 204 -1.55 -2.35 -0.35
C VAL A 204 -2.70 -2.04 0.60
N ALA A 205 -2.38 -1.75 1.86
CA ALA A 205 -3.34 -1.49 2.90
C ALA A 205 -3.19 -0.07 3.47
N LEU A 206 -4.26 0.71 3.45
CA LEU A 206 -4.32 2.03 4.06
C LEU A 206 -5.02 1.94 5.42
N VAL A 207 -4.39 2.44 6.47
CA VAL A 207 -4.90 2.44 7.84
C VAL A 207 -4.88 3.87 8.39
N THR A 208 -6.02 4.37 8.87
CA THR A 208 -6.10 5.71 9.50
C THR A 208 -6.13 5.62 11.02
N GLY A 209 -5.63 6.64 11.73
CA GLY A 209 -5.48 6.59 13.18
C GLY A 209 -4.42 5.55 13.59
N ALA A 210 -3.36 5.43 12.78
CA ALA A 210 -2.39 4.33 12.84
C ALA A 210 -1.20 4.59 13.78
N ALA A 211 -1.15 5.71 14.50
CA ALA A 211 -0.06 5.98 15.43
C ALA A 211 -0.21 5.28 16.79
N SER A 212 -1.40 4.78 17.13
CA SER A 212 -1.65 4.13 18.42
C SER A 212 -2.84 3.16 18.39
N GLY A 213 -2.98 2.37 19.47
CA GLY A 213 -4.14 1.52 19.72
C GLY A 213 -4.48 0.58 18.57
N ILE A 214 -5.79 0.45 18.27
CA ILE A 214 -6.33 -0.45 17.25
C ILE A 214 -5.71 -0.20 15.87
N GLY A 215 -5.48 1.07 15.50
CA GLY A 215 -4.91 1.41 14.20
C GLY A 215 -3.46 0.96 14.07
N LEU A 216 -2.62 1.21 15.09
CA LEU A 216 -1.24 0.73 15.11
C LEU A 216 -1.17 -0.80 15.09
N ALA A 217 -1.93 -1.46 15.97
CA ALA A 217 -1.96 -2.93 16.02
C ALA A 217 -2.43 -3.53 14.69
N THR A 218 -3.38 -2.88 14.00
CA THR A 218 -3.84 -3.31 12.67
C THR A 218 -2.77 -3.10 11.60
N ALA A 219 -2.08 -1.95 11.61
CA ALA A 219 -0.98 -1.69 10.68
C ALA A 219 0.14 -2.73 10.84
N GLU A 220 0.56 -3.03 12.07
CA GLU A 220 1.57 -4.06 12.38
C GLU A 220 1.11 -5.46 11.96
N ALA A 221 -0.15 -5.82 12.25
CA ALA A 221 -0.74 -7.10 11.88
C ALA A 221 -0.84 -7.31 10.36
N LEU A 222 -1.11 -6.25 9.59
CA LEU A 222 -1.12 -6.28 8.13
C LEU A 222 0.29 -6.39 7.54
N ALA A 223 1.25 -5.64 8.10
CA ALA A 223 2.66 -5.72 7.70
C ALA A 223 3.25 -7.11 7.97
N ALA A 224 2.94 -7.72 9.12
CA ALA A 224 3.33 -9.08 9.46
C ALA A 224 2.77 -10.13 8.49
N ARG A 225 1.63 -9.84 7.83
CA ARG A 225 1.02 -10.66 6.78
C ARG A 225 1.54 -10.34 5.37
N GLY A 226 2.54 -9.46 5.25
CA GLY A 226 3.24 -9.13 4.01
C GLY A 226 2.64 -7.99 3.19
N ALA A 227 1.62 -7.30 3.69
CA ALA A 227 1.05 -6.14 3.01
C ALA A 227 2.03 -4.95 3.03
N ALA A 228 2.00 -4.14 1.97
CA ALA A 228 2.55 -2.79 2.00
C ALA A 228 1.55 -1.87 2.72
N VAL A 229 1.96 -1.26 3.84
CA VAL A 229 1.09 -0.50 4.74
C VAL A 229 1.30 1.00 4.57
N VAL A 230 0.20 1.72 4.41
CA VAL A 230 0.12 3.18 4.39
C VAL A 230 -0.61 3.61 5.66
N ALA A 231 0.13 4.11 6.63
CA ALA A 231 -0.35 4.54 7.93
C ALA A 231 -0.56 6.06 7.94
N LEU A 232 -1.79 6.50 8.19
CA LEU A 232 -2.14 7.92 8.30
C LEU A 232 -2.52 8.27 9.74
N ASP A 233 -1.92 9.31 10.29
CA ASP A 233 -2.25 9.84 11.62
C ASP A 233 -1.77 11.28 11.78
N VAL A 234 -2.40 12.08 12.66
CA VAL A 234 -1.93 13.43 12.98
C VAL A 234 -0.68 13.43 13.87
N ALA A 235 -0.45 12.34 14.59
CA ALA A 235 0.62 12.21 15.59
C ALA A 235 1.99 11.79 15.01
N PHE A 236 2.08 11.47 13.72
CA PHE A 236 3.37 11.18 13.11
C PHE A 236 4.21 12.45 13.00
N ALA A 237 5.40 12.43 13.62
CA ALA A 237 6.38 13.50 13.49
C ALA A 237 7.12 13.32 12.16
N ASP A 238 6.90 14.24 11.24
CA ASP A 238 7.40 14.26 9.86
C ASP A 238 6.96 13.08 8.97
N SER A 239 6.27 13.41 7.87
CA SER A 239 5.91 12.49 6.78
C SER A 239 7.12 11.87 6.05
N ALA A 240 8.35 12.23 6.46
CA ALA A 240 9.60 11.74 5.90
C ALA A 240 10.13 10.44 6.57
N GLY A 241 9.48 9.96 7.65
CA GLY A 241 9.95 8.83 8.44
C GLY A 241 9.47 7.46 7.93
N ASN A 242 10.23 6.82 7.03
CA ASN A 242 10.10 5.38 6.76
C ASN A 242 10.50 4.58 8.01
N LEU A 243 9.63 3.71 8.52
CA LEU A 243 10.05 2.73 9.51
C LEU A 243 10.55 1.44 8.83
N GLY A 244 11.78 1.08 9.17
CA GLY A 244 12.28 -0.28 9.06
C GLY A 244 12.92 -0.68 7.72
N PRO A 245 13.71 -1.77 7.73
CA PRO A 245 14.78 -2.01 6.75
C PRO A 245 14.31 -2.43 5.34
N ALA A 246 13.00 -2.42 5.06
CA ALA A 246 12.43 -3.03 3.86
C ALA A 246 11.19 -2.33 3.30
N HIS A 247 11.13 -0.99 3.27
CA HIS A 247 10.28 -0.13 2.38
C HIS A 247 8.81 -0.52 2.12
N ALA A 248 8.19 -1.37 2.93
CA ALA A 248 6.80 -1.80 2.80
C ALA A 248 5.87 -0.98 3.69
N GLU A 249 6.36 0.07 4.34
CA GLU A 249 5.58 0.91 5.23
C GLU A 249 5.81 2.38 4.91
N MET A 250 4.72 3.14 4.81
CA MET A 250 4.70 4.59 4.61
C MET A 250 3.86 5.22 5.72
N ARG A 251 4.46 6.12 6.50
CA ARG A 251 3.77 6.87 7.56
C ARG A 251 3.63 8.32 7.15
N LEU A 252 2.41 8.83 7.12
CA LEU A 252 2.13 10.20 6.70
C LEU A 252 1.36 10.93 7.79
N GLN A 253 1.87 12.10 8.16
CA GLN A 253 1.16 13.01 9.03
C GLN A 253 -0.05 13.60 8.29
N VAL A 254 -1.27 13.18 8.65
CA VAL A 254 -2.49 13.59 7.93
C VAL A 254 -3.63 13.79 8.92
N ASP A 255 -4.22 14.97 8.89
CA ASP A 255 -5.56 15.20 9.45
C ASP A 255 -6.61 14.69 8.46
N VAL A 256 -7.36 13.67 8.86
CA VAL A 256 -8.40 13.07 8.01
C VAL A 256 -9.62 13.97 7.78
N THR A 257 -9.74 15.09 8.52
CA THR A 257 -10.74 16.13 8.27
C THR A 257 -10.33 17.06 7.12
N ASP A 258 -9.02 17.16 6.82
CA ASP A 258 -8.52 17.91 5.67
C ASP A 258 -8.60 17.08 4.39
N LYS A 259 -9.54 17.47 3.52
CA LYS A 259 -9.79 16.82 2.23
C LYS A 259 -8.54 16.80 1.33
N THR A 260 -7.79 17.89 1.28
CA THR A 260 -6.63 18.02 0.38
C THR A 260 -5.50 17.14 0.88
N ALA A 261 -5.22 17.19 2.19
CA ALA A 261 -4.20 16.34 2.81
C ALA A 261 -4.49 14.84 2.61
N VAL A 262 -5.74 14.41 2.77
CA VAL A 262 -6.16 13.01 2.51
C VAL A 262 -5.92 12.62 1.05
N GLN A 263 -6.27 13.49 0.10
CA GLN A 263 -6.09 13.22 -1.32
C GLN A 263 -4.62 13.11 -1.70
N ASP A 264 -3.79 14.03 -1.23
CA ASP A 264 -2.34 14.03 -1.50
C ASP A 264 -1.64 12.82 -0.88
N ALA A 265 -2.07 12.39 0.31
CA ALA A 265 -1.58 11.18 0.96
C ALA A 265 -1.91 9.92 0.16
N ILE A 266 -3.14 9.82 -0.35
CA ILE A 266 -3.58 8.71 -1.22
C ILE A 266 -2.78 8.70 -2.52
N TYR A 267 -2.56 9.85 -3.15
CA TYR A 267 -1.73 9.92 -4.37
C TYR A 267 -0.28 9.52 -4.10
N SER A 268 0.28 9.94 -2.97
CA SER A 268 1.63 9.54 -2.55
C SER A 268 1.74 8.02 -2.35
N ALA A 269 0.75 7.41 -1.71
CA ALA A 269 0.64 5.97 -1.56
C ALA A 269 0.55 5.25 -2.91
N VAL A 270 -0.28 5.75 -3.83
CA VAL A 270 -0.43 5.16 -5.17
C VAL A 270 0.86 5.29 -5.97
N ARG A 271 1.59 6.41 -5.91
CA ARG A 271 2.90 6.53 -6.55
C ARG A 271 3.91 5.54 -5.96
N GLN A 272 3.87 5.29 -4.66
CA GLN A 272 4.82 4.42 -3.98
C GLN A 272 4.54 2.92 -4.20
N PHE A 273 3.27 2.52 -4.18
CA PHE A 273 2.87 1.10 -4.15
C PHE A 273 1.93 0.68 -5.29
N GLY A 274 1.42 1.65 -6.04
CA GLY A 274 0.72 1.43 -7.31
C GLY A 274 -0.79 1.29 -7.15
N GLY A 275 -1.36 1.48 -5.96
CA GLY A 275 -2.80 1.35 -5.74
C GLY A 275 -3.18 1.21 -4.27
N ILE A 276 -4.46 0.90 -4.01
CA ILE A 276 -5.00 0.59 -2.68
C ILE A 276 -5.91 -0.63 -2.84
N ASP A 277 -5.67 -1.67 -2.03
CA ASP A 277 -6.51 -2.87 -2.00
C ASP A 277 -7.37 -2.90 -0.75
N LEU A 278 -6.78 -2.55 0.39
CA LEU A 278 -7.40 -2.67 1.70
C LEU A 278 -7.51 -1.30 2.34
N LEU A 279 -8.68 -1.00 2.91
CA LEU A 279 -8.91 0.24 3.66
C LEU A 279 -9.41 -0.09 5.06
N VAL A 280 -8.66 0.34 6.08
CA VAL A 280 -9.08 0.33 7.48
C VAL A 280 -9.42 1.76 7.88
N SER A 281 -10.71 2.06 7.88
CA SER A 281 -11.28 3.35 8.24
C SER A 281 -11.45 3.41 9.76
N ASN A 282 -10.35 3.71 10.47
CA ASN A 282 -10.25 3.58 11.93
C ASN A 282 -10.19 4.92 12.69
N ALA A 283 -9.61 5.97 12.10
CA ALA A 283 -9.46 7.27 12.76
C ALA A 283 -10.76 7.75 13.44
N GLY A 284 -10.63 8.25 14.66
CA GLY A 284 -11.75 8.72 15.45
C GLY A 284 -11.32 9.03 16.88
N SER A 285 -12.14 9.82 17.58
CA SER A 285 -11.89 10.16 18.98
C SER A 285 -13.21 10.24 19.73
N PHE A 286 -13.14 9.95 21.03
CA PHE A 286 -14.27 10.12 21.93
C PHE A 286 -14.21 11.53 22.55
N PRO A 287 -15.17 12.42 22.27
CA PRO A 287 -15.19 13.75 22.86
C PRO A 287 -15.54 13.67 24.36
N PRO A 288 -15.32 14.74 25.14
CA PRO A 288 -15.78 14.80 26.53
C PRO A 288 -17.26 14.42 26.68
N SER A 289 -17.58 13.66 27.72
CA SER A 289 -18.94 13.20 28.00
C SER A 289 -19.87 14.39 28.29
N SER A 290 -21.01 14.48 27.58
CA SER A 290 -22.01 15.54 27.78
C SER A 290 -23.44 15.04 27.52
N LEU A 291 -24.39 15.45 28.35
CA LEU A 291 -25.81 15.17 28.14
C LEU A 291 -26.33 15.92 26.92
N LEU A 292 -27.35 15.40 26.24
CA LEU A 292 -27.84 15.99 24.97
C LEU A 292 -28.20 17.49 25.07
N ALA A 293 -28.76 17.92 26.20
CA ALA A 293 -29.13 19.32 26.44
C ALA A 293 -27.92 20.25 26.67
N GLU A 294 -26.73 19.68 26.90
CA GLU A 294 -25.49 20.36 27.30
C GLU A 294 -24.40 20.22 26.24
N ILE A 295 -24.70 19.58 25.11
CA ILE A 295 -23.73 19.42 24.02
C ILE A 295 -23.52 20.80 23.37
N ASP A 296 -22.29 21.28 23.44
CA ASP A 296 -21.85 22.45 22.68
C ASP A 296 -21.87 22.16 21.17
N GLU A 297 -22.34 23.13 20.37
CA GLU A 297 -22.50 22.98 18.92
C GLU A 297 -21.16 22.77 18.20
N VAL A 298 -20.07 23.39 18.68
CA VAL A 298 -18.74 23.24 18.10
C VAL A 298 -18.22 21.82 18.35
N MET A 299 -18.34 21.32 19.59
CA MET A 299 -17.96 19.94 19.93
C MET A 299 -18.79 18.91 19.14
N TRP A 300 -20.10 19.16 19.00
CA TRP A 300 -20.97 18.34 18.15
C TRP A 300 -20.45 18.28 16.71
N GLN A 301 -20.20 19.43 16.11
CA GLN A 301 -19.77 19.52 14.72
C GLN A 301 -18.39 18.89 14.51
N GLN A 302 -17.45 19.07 15.44
CA GLN A 302 -16.13 18.42 15.41
C GLN A 302 -16.26 16.89 15.49
N SER A 303 -17.13 16.38 16.37
CA SER A 303 -17.36 14.95 16.49
C SER A 303 -17.97 14.35 15.23
N LEU A 304 -18.96 15.02 14.62
CA LEU A 304 -19.53 14.61 13.33
C LEU A 304 -18.51 14.69 12.18
N ASP A 305 -17.66 15.72 12.19
CA ASP A 305 -16.69 15.89 11.12
C ASP A 305 -15.63 14.79 11.13
N LEU A 306 -15.09 14.47 12.32
CA LEU A 306 -14.09 13.42 12.51
C LEU A 306 -14.69 12.00 12.45
N ASN A 307 -15.70 11.70 13.25
CA ASN A 307 -16.19 10.32 13.45
C ASN A 307 -17.21 9.85 12.39
N LEU A 308 -17.63 10.74 11.47
CA LEU A 308 -18.55 10.41 10.37
C LEU A 308 -18.05 10.94 9.03
N SER A 309 -17.91 12.26 8.90
CA SER A 309 -17.68 12.90 7.59
C SER A 309 -16.30 12.58 7.01
N ALA A 310 -15.27 12.49 7.83
CA ALA A 310 -13.92 12.09 7.42
C ALA A 310 -13.89 10.69 6.79
N HIS A 311 -14.66 9.74 7.33
CA HIS A 311 -14.74 8.38 6.79
C HIS A 311 -15.40 8.35 5.39
N LEU A 312 -16.38 9.22 5.13
CA LEU A 312 -16.95 9.39 3.78
C LEU A 312 -15.92 9.98 2.82
N ARG A 313 -15.20 11.03 3.23
CA ARG A 313 -14.16 11.67 2.41
C ARG A 313 -13.08 10.66 2.03
N LEU A 314 -12.61 9.91 3.03
CA LEU A 314 -11.61 8.87 2.85
C LEU A 314 -12.07 7.79 1.87
N LEU A 315 -13.30 7.27 2.03
CA LEU A 315 -13.86 6.27 1.12
C LEU A 315 -13.93 6.81 -0.31
N ARG A 316 -14.43 8.04 -0.50
CA ARG A 316 -14.55 8.66 -1.83
C ARG A 316 -13.19 8.86 -2.51
N CYS A 317 -12.16 9.24 -1.76
CA CYS A 317 -10.81 9.40 -2.31
C CYS A 317 -10.15 8.05 -2.62
N CYS A 318 -10.42 7.01 -1.84
CA CYS A 318 -9.87 5.67 -2.07
C CYS A 318 -10.61 4.87 -3.15
N GLU A 319 -11.91 5.13 -3.35
CA GLU A 319 -12.78 4.33 -4.23
C GLU A 319 -12.22 4.11 -5.64
N PRO A 320 -11.70 5.12 -6.37
CA PRO A 320 -11.13 4.91 -7.70
C PRO A 320 -9.99 3.88 -7.70
N PHE A 321 -9.17 3.86 -6.64
CA PHE A 321 -8.04 2.95 -6.50
C PHE A 321 -8.46 1.58 -6.00
N LEU A 322 -9.45 1.51 -5.08
CA LEU A 322 -10.07 0.27 -4.66
C LEU A 322 -10.73 -0.47 -5.84
N CYS A 323 -11.34 0.26 -6.79
CA CYS A 323 -11.89 -0.34 -8.02
C CYS A 323 -10.83 -1.04 -8.87
N GLU A 324 -9.58 -0.58 -8.77
CA GLU A 324 -8.44 -1.19 -9.44
C GLU A 324 -7.63 -2.14 -8.53
N GLY A 325 -8.02 -2.28 -7.27
CA GLY A 325 -7.35 -3.12 -6.28
C GLY A 325 -7.50 -4.63 -6.54
N TYR A 326 -6.58 -5.39 -5.98
CA TYR A 326 -6.59 -6.84 -5.94
C TYR A 326 -7.42 -7.32 -4.74
N LYS A 327 -8.58 -7.93 -5.01
CA LYS A 327 -9.55 -8.39 -3.99
C LYS A 327 -9.89 -7.30 -2.95
N PRO A 328 -10.41 -6.14 -3.41
CA PRO A 328 -10.50 -4.96 -2.57
C PRO A 328 -11.50 -5.13 -1.41
N ALA A 329 -11.14 -4.60 -0.24
CA ALA A 329 -11.96 -4.69 0.96
C ALA A 329 -11.78 -3.48 1.88
N VAL A 330 -12.88 -3.11 2.55
CA VAL A 330 -12.95 -1.99 3.48
C VAL A 330 -13.50 -2.48 4.81
N VAL A 331 -12.84 -2.10 5.90
CA VAL A 331 -13.34 -2.29 7.26
C VAL A 331 -13.47 -0.93 7.93
N PHE A 332 -14.67 -0.63 8.45
CA PHE A 332 -14.92 0.52 9.29
C PHE A 332 -14.83 0.13 10.76
N VAL A 333 -14.07 0.89 11.56
CA VAL A 333 -14.00 0.66 13.00
C VAL A 333 -15.11 1.47 13.69
N GLY A 334 -16.20 0.77 13.96
CA GLY A 334 -17.38 1.26 14.67
C GLY A 334 -17.15 1.31 16.17
N SER A 335 -18.22 1.06 16.92
CA SER A 335 -18.19 1.05 18.38
C SER A 335 -19.36 0.24 18.94
N LYS A 336 -19.19 -0.32 20.13
CA LYS A 336 -20.27 -0.82 21.00
C LYS A 336 -21.41 0.18 21.21
N ASN A 337 -21.12 1.47 21.13
CA ASN A 337 -22.14 2.51 21.26
C ASN A 337 -23.21 2.50 20.15
N VAL A 338 -22.97 1.79 19.04
CA VAL A 338 -23.97 1.64 17.97
C VAL A 338 -25.15 0.78 18.43
N PRO A 339 -24.95 -0.48 18.86
CA PRO A 339 -26.04 -1.30 19.40
C PRO A 339 -26.42 -0.95 20.86
N ALA A 340 -25.48 -0.47 21.68
CA ALA A 340 -25.69 -0.26 23.11
C ALA A 340 -25.06 1.05 23.62
N PRO A 341 -25.64 2.22 23.28
CA PRO A 341 -25.14 3.52 23.72
C PRO A 341 -25.31 3.74 25.23
N GLY A 342 -24.55 4.71 25.77
CA GLY A 342 -24.66 5.17 27.16
C GLY A 342 -24.95 6.68 27.28
N PRO A 343 -25.49 7.14 28.41
CA PRO A 343 -25.62 8.57 28.70
C PRO A 343 -24.27 9.29 28.58
N GLY A 344 -24.28 10.51 28.05
CA GLY A 344 -23.07 11.31 27.88
C GLY A 344 -22.30 11.08 26.56
N ALA A 345 -22.66 10.04 25.79
CA ALA A 345 -21.95 9.67 24.56
C ALA A 345 -22.66 10.13 23.27
N GLY A 346 -23.56 11.11 23.34
CA GLY A 346 -24.48 11.47 22.26
C GLY A 346 -23.80 11.76 20.92
N ALA A 347 -22.90 12.75 20.89
CA ALA A 347 -22.19 13.17 19.67
C ALA A 347 -21.44 12.01 18.99
N TYR A 348 -20.67 11.25 19.77
CA TYR A 348 -19.91 10.10 19.27
C TYR A 348 -20.80 8.94 18.82
N SER A 349 -21.79 8.57 19.62
CA SER A 349 -22.67 7.43 19.34
C SER A 349 -23.50 7.67 18.08
N ILE A 350 -24.00 8.89 17.89
CA ILE A 350 -24.74 9.28 16.69
C ILE A 350 -23.81 9.27 15.47
N ALA A 351 -22.61 9.85 15.57
CA ALA A 351 -21.63 9.83 14.49
C ALA A 351 -21.27 8.40 14.05
N LYS A 352 -20.90 7.52 14.99
CA LYS A 352 -20.56 6.12 14.71
C LYS A 352 -21.74 5.29 14.21
N SER A 353 -22.97 5.62 14.63
CA SER A 353 -24.19 5.00 14.09
C SER A 353 -24.42 5.43 12.63
N GLY A 354 -24.26 6.72 12.33
CA GLY A 354 -24.30 7.24 10.96
C GLY A 354 -23.23 6.60 10.07
N MET A 355 -22.01 6.43 10.59
CA MET A 355 -20.90 5.80 9.87
C MET A 355 -21.18 4.32 9.61
N THR A 356 -21.79 3.62 10.57
CA THR A 356 -22.21 2.22 10.40
C THR A 356 -23.29 2.09 9.33
N GLN A 357 -24.26 3.01 9.29
CA GLN A 357 -25.25 3.04 8.23
C GLN A 357 -24.62 3.36 6.86
N MET A 358 -23.65 4.27 6.82
CA MET A 358 -22.86 4.57 5.62
C MET A 358 -22.09 3.35 5.14
N MET A 359 -21.49 2.55 6.03
CA MET A 359 -20.84 1.28 5.67
C MET A 359 -21.80 0.33 4.97
N ARG A 360 -23.04 0.19 5.47
CA ARG A 360 -24.07 -0.65 4.85
C ARG A 360 -24.44 -0.17 3.45
N ILE A 361 -24.54 1.15 3.26
CA ILE A 361 -24.77 1.75 1.94
C ILE A 361 -23.58 1.47 1.02
N ALA A 362 -22.34 1.66 1.50
CA ALA A 362 -21.13 1.37 0.74
C ALA A 362 -21.06 -0.11 0.32
N ALA A 363 -21.46 -1.05 1.18
CA ALA A 363 -21.54 -2.46 0.83
C ALA A 363 -22.50 -2.74 -0.34
N LEU A 364 -23.64 -2.03 -0.40
CA LEU A 364 -24.62 -2.15 -1.48
C LEU A 364 -24.13 -1.51 -2.79
N GLU A 365 -23.54 -0.32 -2.70
CA GLU A 365 -23.08 0.44 -3.86
C GLU A 365 -21.79 -0.13 -4.47
N LEU A 366 -20.81 -0.43 -3.62
CA LEU A 366 -19.48 -0.88 -4.04
C LEU A 366 -19.40 -2.40 -4.24
N GLY A 367 -20.38 -3.17 -3.74
CA GLY A 367 -20.46 -4.61 -3.97
C GLY A 367 -20.52 -4.97 -5.46
N LYS A 368 -21.21 -4.17 -6.29
CA LYS A 368 -21.24 -4.34 -7.76
C LYS A 368 -19.86 -4.12 -8.41
N LYS A 369 -18.96 -3.42 -7.74
CA LYS A 369 -17.57 -3.18 -8.16
C LYS A 369 -16.60 -4.22 -7.58
N GLY A 370 -17.12 -5.21 -6.84
CA GLY A 370 -16.31 -6.27 -6.20
C GLY A 370 -15.63 -5.84 -4.90
N ILE A 371 -15.95 -4.66 -4.36
CA ILE A 371 -15.39 -4.15 -3.10
C ILE A 371 -16.29 -4.61 -1.94
N ARG A 372 -15.70 -5.29 -0.96
CA ARG A 372 -16.40 -5.70 0.27
C ARG A 372 -16.31 -4.60 1.30
N CYS A 373 -17.39 -4.32 2.03
CA CYS A 373 -17.37 -3.34 3.12
C CYS A 373 -17.98 -3.97 4.36
N ASN A 374 -17.26 -4.04 5.48
CA ASN A 374 -17.74 -4.58 6.75
C ASN A 374 -17.39 -3.61 7.89
N ALA A 375 -17.92 -3.86 9.09
CA ALA A 375 -17.55 -3.12 10.29
C ALA A 375 -17.22 -4.05 11.45
N VAL A 376 -16.32 -3.59 12.31
CA VAL A 376 -16.11 -4.13 13.66
C VAL A 376 -16.67 -3.16 14.69
N HIS A 377 -17.17 -3.68 15.81
CA HIS A 377 -17.70 -2.89 16.92
C HIS A 377 -16.94 -3.21 18.21
N PRO A 378 -15.78 -2.59 18.44
CA PRO A 378 -15.00 -2.81 19.65
C PRO A 378 -15.71 -2.23 20.89
N ASN A 379 -15.47 -2.87 22.02
CA ASN A 379 -15.80 -2.36 23.35
C ASN A 379 -14.61 -2.55 24.27
N ALA A 380 -14.42 -1.65 25.23
CA ALA A 380 -13.53 -1.90 26.37
C ALA A 380 -12.10 -2.35 25.97
N VAL A 381 -11.54 -1.69 24.95
CA VAL A 381 -10.17 -1.95 24.47
C VAL A 381 -9.20 -1.08 25.27
N TYR A 382 -8.57 -1.67 26.29
CA TYR A 382 -7.97 -0.94 27.40
C TYR A 382 -6.56 -0.38 27.16
N ASP A 383 -5.90 -0.77 26.07
CA ASP A 383 -4.58 -0.27 25.65
C ASP A 383 -4.66 0.96 24.72
N THR A 384 -5.82 1.63 24.69
CA THR A 384 -6.03 2.88 23.96
C THR A 384 -5.88 4.10 24.87
N SER A 385 -5.55 5.25 24.29
CA SER A 385 -5.30 6.51 25.03
C SER A 385 -6.48 7.03 25.86
N ILE A 386 -7.68 6.48 25.65
CA ILE A 386 -8.90 6.81 26.39
C ILE A 386 -8.86 6.23 27.83
N TRP A 387 -8.12 5.15 28.08
CA TRP A 387 -8.12 4.43 29.36
C TRP A 387 -6.90 4.78 30.22
N THR A 388 -6.96 5.93 30.89
CA THR A 388 -5.99 6.23 31.94
C THR A 388 -6.26 5.41 33.20
N GLU A 389 -5.26 5.26 34.06
CA GLU A 389 -5.42 4.58 35.37
C GLU A 389 -6.55 5.22 36.20
N GLU A 390 -6.66 6.55 36.15
CA GLU A 390 -7.73 7.30 36.83
C GLU A 390 -9.12 6.98 36.26
N VAL A 391 -9.27 6.95 34.93
CA VAL A 391 -10.54 6.62 34.28
C VAL A 391 -10.96 5.19 34.64
N LEU A 392 -10.01 4.25 34.61
CA LEU A 392 -10.24 2.85 34.98
C LEU A 392 -10.66 2.71 36.45
N ALA A 393 -9.95 3.37 37.36
CA ALA A 393 -10.27 3.35 38.79
C ALA A 393 -11.67 3.92 39.06
N ASN A 394 -12.00 5.07 38.47
CA ASN A 394 -13.30 5.71 38.62
C ASN A 394 -14.45 4.85 38.06
N ARG A 395 -14.26 4.23 36.90
CA ARG A 395 -15.26 3.33 36.29
C ARG A 395 -15.44 2.06 37.10
N ALA A 396 -14.35 1.44 37.55
CA ALA A 396 -14.41 0.23 38.37
C ALA A 396 -15.13 0.51 39.70
N ALA A 397 -14.79 1.62 40.37
CA ALA A 397 -15.43 2.06 41.61
C ALA A 397 -16.94 2.32 41.43
N TYR A 398 -17.36 2.93 40.31
CA TYR A 398 -18.77 3.16 39.99
C TYR A 398 -19.59 1.85 39.95
N TYR A 399 -18.99 0.77 39.45
CA TYR A 399 -19.62 -0.56 39.41
C TYR A 399 -19.34 -1.42 40.66
N GLY A 400 -18.67 -0.88 41.68
CA GLY A 400 -18.31 -1.63 42.89
C GLY A 400 -17.32 -2.77 42.64
N MET A 401 -16.46 -2.64 41.63
CA MET A 401 -15.52 -3.67 41.18
C MET A 401 -14.06 -3.22 41.38
N SER A 402 -13.14 -4.19 41.44
CA SER A 402 -11.73 -3.91 41.19
C SER A 402 -11.52 -3.56 39.71
N VAL A 403 -10.45 -2.83 39.38
CA VAL A 403 -10.09 -2.53 37.98
C VAL A 403 -9.93 -3.81 37.16
N GLU A 404 -9.33 -4.84 37.76
CA GLU A 404 -9.15 -6.14 37.12
C GLU A 404 -10.49 -6.82 36.80
N ASN A 405 -11.42 -6.85 37.74
CA ASN A 405 -12.76 -7.41 37.50
C ASN A 405 -13.55 -6.57 36.49
N TYR A 406 -13.40 -5.24 36.54
CA TYR A 406 -14.01 -4.34 35.57
C TYR A 406 -13.52 -4.60 34.14
N LYS A 407 -12.21 -4.86 33.98
CA LYS A 407 -11.61 -5.20 32.67
C LYS A 407 -12.13 -6.51 32.07
N ARG A 408 -12.64 -7.40 32.91
CA ARG A 408 -13.21 -8.70 32.52
C ARG A 408 -14.73 -8.75 32.66
N ALA A 409 -15.38 -7.60 32.80
CA ALA A 409 -16.84 -7.49 32.94
C ALA A 409 -17.56 -7.66 31.59
N ASN A 410 -17.39 -8.84 30.99
CA ASN A 410 -18.06 -9.32 29.78
C ASN A 410 -18.37 -10.81 29.92
N VAL A 411 -19.22 -11.35 29.04
CA VAL A 411 -19.73 -12.73 29.12
C VAL A 411 -18.61 -13.78 29.10
N LEU A 412 -17.53 -13.52 28.35
CA LEU A 412 -16.38 -14.43 28.27
C LEU A 412 -15.39 -14.27 29.44
N GLY A 413 -15.54 -13.24 30.28
CA GLY A 413 -14.64 -12.99 31.41
C GLY A 413 -13.21 -12.68 30.99
N THR A 414 -12.98 -12.06 29.81
CA THR A 414 -11.64 -11.79 29.27
C THR A 414 -11.33 -10.30 29.18
N GLU A 415 -10.05 -9.93 29.17
CA GLU A 415 -9.63 -8.58 28.77
C GLU A 415 -9.56 -8.50 27.25
N LEU A 416 -9.77 -7.31 26.68
CA LEU A 416 -9.60 -7.02 25.26
C LEU A 416 -8.54 -5.95 25.05
N CYS A 417 -7.69 -6.19 24.07
CA CYS A 417 -6.63 -5.28 23.64
C CYS A 417 -6.71 -5.00 22.13
N SER A 418 -5.94 -4.01 21.67
CA SER A 418 -5.92 -3.57 20.29
C SER A 418 -5.55 -4.69 19.29
N PRO A 419 -4.58 -5.59 19.59
CA PRO A 419 -4.33 -6.79 18.80
C PRO A 419 -5.54 -7.69 18.57
N ASP A 420 -6.43 -7.86 19.56
CA ASP A 420 -7.63 -8.71 19.40
C ASP A 420 -8.57 -8.16 18.31
N VAL A 421 -8.72 -6.83 18.26
CA VAL A 421 -9.49 -6.15 17.23
C VAL A 421 -8.79 -6.22 15.87
N ALA A 422 -7.47 -6.03 15.85
CA ALA A 422 -6.65 -6.07 14.64
C ALA A 422 -6.75 -7.43 13.93
N GLU A 423 -6.79 -8.53 14.67
CA GLU A 423 -6.94 -9.88 14.11
C GLU A 423 -8.30 -10.07 13.41
N VAL A 424 -9.38 -9.57 14.01
CA VAL A 424 -10.72 -9.60 13.37
C VAL A 424 -10.75 -8.71 12.13
N ILE A 425 -10.13 -7.53 12.16
CA ILE A 425 -10.01 -6.65 10.99
C ILE A 425 -9.25 -7.37 9.87
N CYS A 426 -8.10 -7.98 10.16
CA CYS A 426 -7.32 -8.72 9.18
C CYS A 426 -8.12 -9.89 8.59
N ALA A 427 -8.87 -10.63 9.41
CA ALA A 427 -9.75 -11.70 8.94
C ALA A 427 -10.82 -11.16 7.97
N LEU A 428 -11.50 -10.06 8.31
CA LEU A 428 -12.51 -9.43 7.44
C LEU A 428 -11.92 -8.91 6.12
N LEU A 429 -10.67 -8.44 6.12
CA LEU A 429 -9.94 -8.02 4.91
C LEU A 429 -9.46 -9.20 4.07
N SER A 430 -9.19 -10.35 4.69
CA SER A 430 -8.66 -11.54 4.03
C SER A 430 -9.61 -12.21 3.04
N ASN A 431 -9.07 -13.16 2.29
CA ASN A 431 -9.85 -14.01 1.40
C ASN A 431 -10.77 -15.00 2.15
N GLN A 432 -10.55 -15.24 3.44
CA GLN A 432 -11.43 -16.09 4.26
C GLN A 432 -12.85 -15.52 4.34
N PHE A 433 -12.98 -14.18 4.27
CA PHE A 433 -14.24 -13.46 4.23
C PHE A 433 -14.60 -12.94 2.83
N ALA A 434 -14.09 -13.57 1.76
CA ALA A 434 -14.30 -13.15 0.38
C ALA A 434 -15.78 -13.13 -0.07
N LYS A 435 -16.69 -13.75 0.70
CA LYS A 435 -18.14 -13.79 0.44
C LYS A 435 -18.96 -13.01 1.46
N THR A 436 -18.31 -12.17 2.26
CA THR A 436 -18.95 -11.40 3.34
C THR A 436 -18.81 -9.90 3.09
N THR A 437 -19.94 -9.21 2.97
CA THR A 437 -20.06 -7.75 2.86
C THR A 437 -21.32 -7.28 3.61
N GLY A 438 -21.30 -6.07 4.17
CA GLY A 438 -22.33 -5.51 5.02
C GLY A 438 -22.39 -6.09 6.44
N ALA A 439 -21.41 -6.92 6.82
CA ALA A 439 -21.38 -7.54 8.14
C ALA A 439 -20.93 -6.54 9.22
N GLN A 440 -21.46 -6.74 10.42
CA GLN A 440 -21.13 -6.00 11.63
C GLN A 440 -20.71 -7.03 12.69
N VAL A 441 -19.46 -6.93 13.16
CA VAL A 441 -18.88 -7.93 14.08
C VAL A 441 -18.52 -7.27 15.40
N PRO A 442 -19.21 -7.58 16.51
CA PRO A 442 -18.79 -7.17 17.84
C PRO A 442 -17.43 -7.77 18.22
N VAL A 443 -16.58 -6.97 18.86
CA VAL A 443 -15.32 -7.42 19.48
C VAL A 443 -15.31 -6.87 20.90
N ASP A 444 -16.06 -7.54 21.79
CA ASP A 444 -16.42 -7.01 23.11
C ASP A 444 -16.46 -8.05 24.25
N GLY A 445 -16.03 -9.28 23.99
CA GLY A 445 -16.09 -10.38 24.96
C GLY A 445 -17.53 -10.81 25.31
N GLY A 446 -18.52 -10.36 24.53
CA GLY A 446 -19.94 -10.46 24.83
C GLY A 446 -20.39 -9.38 25.81
N ASN A 447 -21.02 -8.33 25.28
CA ASN A 447 -21.72 -7.35 26.11
C ASN A 447 -23.18 -7.75 26.35
N GLU A 448 -23.60 -7.88 27.61
CA GLU A 448 -24.99 -8.26 27.96
C GLU A 448 -26.07 -7.33 27.40
N ARG A 449 -25.74 -6.07 27.05
CA ARG A 449 -26.71 -5.15 26.43
C ARG A 449 -26.87 -5.35 24.92
N ILE A 450 -26.00 -6.16 24.30
CA ILE A 450 -25.99 -6.40 22.85
C ILE A 450 -26.54 -7.79 22.50
N ILE A 451 -26.21 -8.81 23.31
CA ILE A 451 -26.58 -10.21 23.06
C ILE A 451 -28.08 -10.45 23.24
#